data_AF-A0A259EXF4-F1
#
_entry.id   AF-A0A259EXF4-F1
#
_cell.length_a   1.000
_cell.length_b   1.000
_cell.length_c   1.000
_cell.angle_alpha   90.00
_cell.angle_beta   90.00
_cell.angle_gamma   90.00
#
_symmetry.space_group_name_H-M   'P 1'
#
loop_
_entity.id
_entity.type
_entity.pdbx_description
1 polymer ?
#
loop_
_entity_poly.entity_id
_entity_poly.type
_entity_poly.pdbx_seq_one_letter_code
_entity_poly.pdbx_strand_id
1 'polypeptide(L)'
;MNNFFENLEYAEATQLQLLSKLIHELRENRHAVLKPYGAEDEAALLQQIQAGAVDEHPAYEHYLAARVLCDTRETVRTMVGERLKQANQT
;
A
#
# COMPACT_ATOMS: atom_id res chain seq x y z
N MET A 1 -19.14 -3.49 18.53
CA MET A 1 -18.18 -2.78 17.66
C MET A 1 -17.67 -1.60 18.46
N ASN A 2 -16.47 -1.68 19.03
CA ASN A 2 -15.84 -0.49 19.62
C ASN A 2 -15.61 0.49 18.47
N ASN A 3 -16.20 1.68 18.54
CA ASN A 3 -15.95 2.70 17.53
C ASN A 3 -14.49 3.10 17.64
N PHE A 4 -13.67 2.71 16.66
CA PHE A 4 -12.25 3.06 16.60
C PHE A 4 -12.02 4.59 16.58
N PHE A 5 -13.09 5.37 16.38
CA PHE A 5 -13.14 6.82 16.27
C PHE A 5 -13.88 7.52 17.42
N GLU A 6 -14.27 6.82 18.49
CA GLU A 6 -15.19 7.34 19.53
C GLU A 6 -14.66 8.59 20.27
N ASN A 7 -13.34 8.79 20.28
CA ASN A 7 -12.67 9.93 20.93
C ASN A 7 -11.96 10.88 19.94
N LEU A 8 -12.16 10.72 18.63
CA LEU A 8 -11.48 11.52 17.62
C LEU A 8 -12.35 12.72 17.20
N GLU A 9 -11.75 13.89 17.08
CA GLU A 9 -12.42 15.03 16.46
C GLU A 9 -12.86 14.66 15.03
N TYR A 10 -14.01 15.15 14.60
CA TYR A 10 -14.59 14.81 13.28
C TYR A 10 -13.59 15.01 12.11
N ALA A 11 -12.75 16.05 12.21
CA ALA A 11 -11.70 16.31 11.23
C ALA A 11 -10.64 15.20 11.20
N GLU A 12 -10.21 14.70 12.36
CA GLU A 12 -9.21 13.63 12.49
C GLU A 12 -9.77 12.27 12.05
N ALA A 13 -11.01 11.96 12.43
CA ALA A 13 -11.72 10.76 11.97
C ALA A 13 -11.83 10.73 10.44
N THR A 14 -12.16 11.86 9.82
CA THR A 14 -12.23 12.00 8.35
C THR A 14 -10.87 11.77 7.70
N GLN A 15 -9.79 12.35 8.26
CA GLN A 15 -8.44 12.15 7.74
C GLN A 15 -8.01 10.68 7.82
N LEU A 16 -8.27 10.00 8.95
CA LEU A 16 -7.97 8.58 9.11
C LEU A 16 -8.75 7.70 8.14
N GLN A 17 -10.02 8.03 7.86
CA GLN A 17 -10.81 7.34 6.85
C GLN A 17 -10.19 7.49 5.45
N LEU A 18 -9.78 8.70 5.07
CA LEU A 18 -9.13 8.95 3.78
C LEU A 18 -7.81 8.20 3.64
N LEU A 19 -6.96 8.22 4.68
CA LEU A 19 -5.70 7.48 4.68
C LEU A 19 -5.92 5.96 4.61
N SER A 20 -6.94 5.45 5.32
CA SER A 20 -7.31 4.03 5.26
C SER A 20 -7.76 3.61 3.85
N LYS A 21 -8.56 4.46 3.20
CA LYS A 21 -8.97 4.25 1.81
C LYS A 21 -7.77 4.27 0.86
N LEU A 22 -6.85 5.22 1.03
CA LEU A 22 -5.63 5.30 0.24
C LEU A 22 -4.75 4.04 0.40
N ILE A 23 -4.59 3.52 1.62
CA ILE A 23 -3.87 2.25 1.86
C ILE A 23 -4.50 1.10 1.07
N HIS A 24 -5.83 1.03 1.06
CA HIS A 24 -6.55 0.01 0.31
C HIS A 24 -6.34 0.16 -1.21
N GLU A 25 -6.49 1.37 -1.75
CA GLU A 25 -6.28 1.65 -3.17
C GLU A 25 -4.84 1.33 -3.62
N LEU A 26 -3.83 1.68 -2.82
CA LEU A 26 -2.43 1.33 -3.10
C LEU A 26 -2.22 -0.19 -3.12
N ARG A 27 -2.87 -0.93 -2.22
CA ARG A 27 -2.81 -2.40 -2.21
C ARG A 27 -3.45 -3.01 -3.46
N GLU A 28 -4.61 -2.53 -3.87
CA GLU A 28 -5.31 -3.04 -5.05
C GLU A 28 -4.56 -2.69 -6.34
N ASN A 29 -4.03 -1.47 -6.45
CA ASN A 29 -3.21 -1.07 -7.59
C ASN A 29 -1.94 -1.92 -7.70
N ARG A 30 -1.25 -2.18 -6.58
CA ARG A 30 -0.08 -3.06 -6.53
C ARG A 30 -0.44 -4.47 -7.02
N HIS A 31 -1.55 -5.02 -6.54
CA HIS A 31 -2.03 -6.33 -6.98
C HIS A 31 -2.39 -6.33 -8.48
N ALA A 32 -3.02 -5.27 -8.99
CA ALA A 32 -3.38 -5.16 -10.41
C ALA A 32 -2.14 -5.13 -11.32
N VAL A 33 -1.04 -4.51 -10.88
CA VAL A 33 0.23 -4.46 -11.62
C VAL A 33 0.94 -5.81 -11.66
N LEU A 34 0.86 -6.60 -10.57
CA LEU A 34 1.52 -7.91 -10.47
C LEU A 34 0.72 -9.06 -11.08
N LYS A 35 -0.62 -8.94 -11.09
CA LYS A 35 -1.55 -9.97 -11.57
C LYS A 35 -1.25 -10.51 -12.98
N PRO A 36 -0.85 -9.70 -13.99
CA PRO A 36 -0.52 -10.19 -15.32
C PRO A 36 0.63 -11.22 -15.35
N TYR A 37 1.53 -11.16 -14.36
CA TYR A 37 2.69 -12.03 -14.24
C TYR A 37 2.46 -13.22 -13.30
N GLY A 38 1.29 -13.30 -12.66
CA GLY A 38 1.02 -14.29 -11.61
C GLY A 38 1.98 -14.17 -10.41
N ALA A 39 2.60 -13.01 -10.22
CA ALA A 39 3.53 -12.75 -9.13
C ALA A 39 2.76 -12.34 -7.87
N GLU A 40 3.11 -12.93 -6.72
CA GLU A 40 2.48 -12.61 -5.43
C GLU A 40 3.00 -11.27 -4.86
N ASP A 41 4.25 -10.96 -5.16
CA ASP A 41 4.95 -9.74 -4.75
C ASP A 41 5.99 -9.29 -5.79
N GLU A 42 6.61 -8.16 -5.49
CA GLU A 42 7.65 -7.55 -6.32
C GLU A 42 8.90 -8.44 -6.45
N ALA A 43 9.23 -9.19 -5.40
CA ALA A 43 10.40 -10.06 -5.38
C ALA A 43 10.20 -11.28 -6.30
N ALA A 44 9.00 -11.86 -6.30
CA ALA A 44 8.61 -12.93 -7.20
C ALA A 44 8.67 -12.48 -8.66
N LEU A 45 8.17 -11.27 -8.98
CA LEU A 45 8.27 -10.72 -10.33
C LEU A 45 9.73 -10.52 -10.75
N LEU A 46 10.58 -9.98 -9.86
CA LEU A 46 11.99 -9.79 -10.15
C LEU A 46 12.71 -11.13 -10.40
N GLN A 47 12.38 -12.17 -9.65
CA GLN A 47 12.93 -13.52 -9.88
C GLN A 47 12.50 -14.09 -11.24
N GLN A 48 11.24 -13.90 -11.64
CA GLN A 48 10.76 -14.33 -12.95
C GLN A 48 11.49 -13.60 -14.09
N ILE A 49 11.76 -12.30 -13.94
CA ILE A 49 12.56 -11.52 -14.91
C ILE A 49 13.99 -12.07 -14.99
N GLN A 50 14.64 -12.27 -13.84
CA GLN A 50 16.02 -12.78 -13.77
C GLN A 50 16.15 -14.20 -14.34
N ALA A 51 15.13 -15.04 -14.16
CA ALA A 51 15.08 -16.39 -14.72
C ALA A 51 14.73 -16.41 -16.23
N GLY A 52 14.37 -15.27 -16.82
CA GLY A 52 13.90 -15.18 -18.21
C GLY A 52 12.53 -15.83 -18.43
N ALA A 53 11.73 -15.99 -17.37
CA ALA A 53 10.38 -16.56 -17.44
C ALA A 53 9.36 -15.57 -18.02
N VAL A 54 9.66 -14.27 -17.96
CA VAL A 54 8.88 -13.17 -18.53
C VAL A 54 9.82 -12.21 -19.26
N ASP A 55 9.32 -11.52 -20.28
CA ASP A 55 10.08 -10.50 -20.98
C ASP A 55 10.44 -9.35 -20.02
N GLU A 56 11.71 -8.92 -20.04
CA GLU A 56 12.22 -7.87 -19.16
C GLU A 56 11.40 -6.58 -19.27
N HIS A 57 10.99 -6.22 -20.48
CA HIS A 57 10.07 -5.12 -20.73
C HIS A 57 8.73 -5.66 -21.23
N PRO A 58 7.58 -5.25 -20.64
CA PRO A 58 7.39 -4.20 -19.63
C PRO A 58 7.44 -4.70 -18.16
N ALA A 59 7.96 -5.91 -17.90
CA ALA A 59 7.89 -6.51 -16.56
C ALA A 59 8.71 -5.74 -15.51
N TYR A 60 9.86 -5.19 -15.88
CA TYR A 60 10.72 -4.43 -14.99
C TYR A 60 10.08 -3.12 -14.56
N GLU A 61 9.39 -2.41 -15.47
CA GLU A 61 8.62 -1.22 -15.15
C GLU A 61 7.47 -1.53 -14.20
N HIS A 62 6.78 -2.65 -14.41
CA HIS A 62 5.72 -3.10 -13.52
C HIS A 62 6.25 -3.52 -12.14
N TYR A 63 7.42 -4.16 -12.07
CA TYR A 63 8.13 -4.41 -10.81
C TYR A 63 8.44 -3.10 -10.07
N LEU A 64 9.02 -2.11 -10.75
CA LEU A 64 9.34 -0.81 -10.15
C LEU A 64 8.07 -0.09 -9.67
N ALA A 65 7.01 -0.10 -10.47
CA ALA A 65 5.72 0.49 -10.09
C ALA A 65 5.13 -0.19 -8.84
N ALA A 66 5.12 -1.53 -8.80
CA ALA A 66 4.64 -2.28 -7.64
C ALA A 66 5.45 -1.96 -6.37
N ARG A 67 6.78 -1.83 -6.49
CA ARG A 67 7.65 -1.43 -5.39
C ARG A 67 7.34 -0.04 -4.86
N VAL A 68 7.21 0.95 -5.75
CA VAL A 68 6.83 2.33 -5.36
C VAL A 68 5.46 2.35 -4.66
N LEU A 69 4.49 1.57 -5.16
CA LEU A 69 3.17 1.46 -4.53
C LEU A 69 3.25 0.84 -3.13
N CYS A 70 4.11 -0.16 -2.93
CA CYS A 70 4.35 -0.77 -1.62
C CYS A 70 4.99 0.22 -0.64
N ASP A 71 6.05 0.91 -1.06
CA ASP A 71 6.76 1.90 -0.23
C ASP A 71 5.85 3.08 0.15
N THR A 72 5.04 3.54 -0.81
CA THR A 72 4.03 4.59 -0.56
C THR A 72 3.00 4.11 0.45
N ARG A 73 2.54 2.85 0.36
CA ARG A 73 1.58 2.29 1.31
C ARG A 73 2.14 2.25 2.73
N GLU A 74 3.40 1.84 2.91
CA GLU A 74 4.05 1.82 4.22
C GLU A 74 4.24 3.23 4.80
N THR A 75 4.53 4.21 3.95
CA THR A 75 4.56 5.63 4.35
C THR A 75 3.20 6.09 4.87
N VAL A 76 2.11 5.81 4.14
CA VAL A 76 0.74 6.16 4.56
C VAL A 76 0.34 5.42 5.85
N ARG A 77 0.71 4.14 6.00
CA ARG A 77 0.49 3.38 7.25
C ARG A 77 1.20 4.02 8.44
N THR A 78 2.43 4.51 8.25
CA THR A 78 3.19 5.21 9.28
C THR A 78 2.46 6.50 9.69
N MET A 79 1.98 7.29 8.72
CA MET A 79 1.19 8.51 8.98
C MET A 79 -0.11 8.25 9.76
N VAL A 80 -0.78 7.12 9.50
CA VAL A 80 -1.96 6.69 10.28
C VAL A 80 -1.56 6.36 11.72
N GLY A 81 -0.47 5.61 11.89
CA GLY A 81 0.04 5.24 13.22
C GLY A 81 0.46 6.45 14.06
N GLU A 82 1.10 7.44 13.45
CA GLU A 82 1.48 8.70 14.10
C GLU A 82 0.26 9.51 14.55
N ARG A 83 -0.74 9.67 13.67
CA ARG A 83 -2.00 10.36 14.01
C ARG A 83 -2.76 9.69 15.14
N LEU A 84 -2.85 8.35 15.12
CA LEU A 84 -3.51 7.61 16.20
C LEU A 84 -2.78 7.76 17.54
N LYS A 85 -1.45 7.83 17.54
CA LYS A 85 -0.67 8.11 18.76
C LYS A 85 -0.95 9.51 19.29
N GLN A 86 -1.03 10.51 18.40
CA GLN A 86 -1.35 11.89 18.79
C GLN A 86 -2.74 11.98 19.41
N ALA A 87 -3.76 11.42 18.75
CA ALA A 87 -5.13 11.42 19.27
C ALA A 87 -5.25 10.74 20.64
N ASN A 88 -4.50 9.65 20.87
CA ASN A 88 -4.49 8.93 22.16
C ASN A 88 -3.65 9.58 23.27
N GLN A 89 -2.87 10.63 22.95
CA GLN A 89 -2.06 11.38 23.93
C GLN A 89 -2.75 12.65 24.46
N THR A 90 -3.87 13.03 23.84
CA THR A 90 -4.80 14.11 24.26
C THR A 90 -5.90 13.57 25.15
#